data_AF-A0AAU1ZBD8-F1
#
_entry.id   AF-A0AAU1ZBD8-F1
#
_cell.length_a   1.000
_cell.length_b   1.000
_cell.length_c   1.000
_cell.angle_alpha   90.00
_cell.angle_beta   90.00
_cell.angle_gamma   90.00
#
_symmetry.space_group_name_H-M   'P 1'
#
loop_
_entity.id
_entity.type
_entity.pdbx_description
1 polymer ?
#
loop_
_entity_poly.entity_id
_entity_poly.type
_entity_poly.pdbx_seq_one_letter_code
_entity_poly.pdbx_strand_id
1 'polypeptide(L)'
;MSVHQPAAGAYVADIANGTTRLGRVSRSQAGSVYLRPPGGGAEWAASPEDLRAPTEGEWSSIRILTTPVPPALVLSADHGLRPRPEPVPDCTLCAYLVRWFDLYMGTGPRHDESAAVDCVVEIRNHPHDPPKMRIVKP
;
A
#
# COMPACT_ATOMS: atom_id res chain seq x y z
N MET A 1 41.32 -6.19 -15.12
CA MET A 1 40.56 -6.67 -13.95
C MET A 1 39.15 -6.96 -14.43
N SER A 2 38.69 -8.21 -14.42
CA SER A 2 37.32 -8.53 -14.84
C SER A 2 36.35 -8.03 -13.78
N VAL A 3 35.55 -7.01 -14.12
CA VAL A 3 34.39 -6.62 -13.31
C VAL A 3 33.38 -7.75 -13.44
N HIS A 4 33.24 -8.56 -12.39
CA HIS A 4 32.27 -9.63 -12.37
C HIS A 4 30.88 -9.00 -12.28
N GLN A 5 30.14 -8.99 -13.39
CA GLN A 5 28.81 -8.39 -13.40
C GLN A 5 27.89 -9.16 -12.44
N PRO A 6 27.14 -8.45 -11.58
CA PRO A 6 26.22 -9.11 -10.66
C PRO A 6 25.13 -9.84 -11.45
N ALA A 7 24.80 -11.06 -11.00
CA ALA A 7 23.82 -11.90 -11.66
C ALA A 7 22.41 -11.30 -11.59
N ALA A 8 21.58 -11.60 -12.59
CA ALA A 8 20.17 -11.24 -12.58
C ALA A 8 19.49 -11.78 -11.31
N GLY A 9 18.68 -10.94 -10.68
CA GLY A 9 18.00 -11.23 -9.41
C GLY A 9 18.80 -10.93 -8.15
N ALA A 10 20.12 -10.67 -8.24
CA ALA A 10 20.93 -10.28 -7.09
C ALA A 10 20.58 -8.88 -6.58
N TYR A 11 20.73 -8.64 -5.28
CA TYR A 11 20.62 -7.30 -4.70
C TYR A 11 21.99 -6.64 -4.62
N VAL A 12 22.04 -5.35 -4.94
CA VAL A 12 23.24 -4.52 -4.94
C VAL A 12 22.92 -3.14 -4.37
N ALA A 13 23.95 -2.46 -3.89
CA ALA A 13 23.92 -1.06 -3.51
C ALA A 13 24.66 -0.23 -4.58
N ASP A 14 23.94 0.71 -5.18
CA ASP A 14 24.44 1.72 -6.12
C ASP A 14 24.86 2.97 -5.33
N ILE A 15 26.12 3.38 -5.47
CA ILE A 15 26.73 4.49 -4.74
C ILE A 15 27.08 5.71 -5.61
N ALA A 16 26.66 5.73 -6.88
CA ALA A 16 27.14 6.64 -7.93
C ALA A 16 26.98 8.15 -7.63
N ASN A 17 26.17 8.55 -6.64
CA ASN A 17 25.85 9.97 -6.38
C ASN A 17 25.94 10.35 -4.89
N GLY A 18 26.76 9.64 -4.10
CA GLY A 18 26.92 9.93 -2.67
C GLY A 18 25.70 9.59 -1.80
N THR A 19 24.59 9.20 -2.40
CA THR A 19 23.42 8.60 -1.75
C THR A 19 23.30 7.15 -2.19
N THR A 20 23.30 6.22 -1.24
CA THR A 20 23.17 4.80 -1.57
C THR A 20 21.74 4.44 -1.95
N ARG A 21 21.58 3.78 -3.10
CA ARG A 21 20.30 3.25 -3.59
C ARG A 21 20.39 1.73 -3.66
N LEU A 22 19.43 1.04 -3.06
CA LEU A 22 19.36 -0.41 -3.07
C LEU A 22 18.53 -0.89 -4.24
N GLY A 23 19.02 -1.86 -5.00
CA GLY A 23 18.36 -2.34 -6.20
C GLY A 23 18.54 -3.84 -6.42
N ARG A 24 17.55 -4.46 -7.06
CA ARG A 24 17.62 -5.82 -7.60
C ARG A 24 18.01 -5.76 -9.06
N VAL A 25 19.03 -6.50 -9.45
CA VAL A 25 19.47 -6.60 -10.85
C VAL A 25 18.35 -7.23 -11.69
N SER A 26 17.85 -6.51 -12.68
CA SER A 26 16.89 -7.04 -13.66
C SER A 26 17.61 -7.62 -14.87
N ARG A 27 18.58 -6.88 -15.42
CA ARG A 27 19.42 -7.28 -16.56
C ARG A 27 20.74 -6.52 -16.56
N SER A 28 21.70 -7.03 -17.32
CA SER A 28 22.94 -6.34 -17.68
C SER A 28 22.97 -6.19 -19.20
N GLN A 29 23.18 -4.97 -19.71
CA GLN A 29 23.17 -4.69 -21.14
C GLN A 29 24.07 -3.50 -21.47
N ALA A 30 24.88 -3.63 -22.52
CA ALA A 30 25.72 -2.56 -23.07
C ALA A 30 26.62 -1.86 -22.02
N GLY A 31 27.20 -2.63 -21.10
CA GLY A 31 28.07 -2.10 -20.04
C GLY A 31 27.33 -1.49 -18.84
N SER A 32 26.00 -1.40 -18.87
CA SER A 32 25.18 -0.96 -17.74
C SER A 32 24.48 -2.12 -17.05
N VAL A 33 24.20 -1.96 -15.76
CA VAL A 33 23.34 -2.86 -14.99
C VAL A 33 22.04 -2.14 -14.68
N TYR A 34 20.92 -2.78 -15.00
CA TYR A 34 19.60 -2.23 -14.74
C TYR A 34 19.06 -2.77 -13.42
N LEU A 35 18.63 -1.86 -12.55
CA LEU A 35 18.20 -2.13 -11.18
C LEU A 35 16.76 -1.70 -10.97
N ARG A 36 15.99 -2.50 -10.24
CA ARG A 36 14.67 -2.10 -9.71
C ARG A 36 14.68 -1.98 -8.19
N PRO A 37 13.88 -1.09 -7.58
CA PRO A 37 13.86 -0.97 -6.13
C PRO A 37 13.27 -2.25 -5.49
N PRO A 38 13.76 -2.68 -4.31
CA PRO A 38 13.24 -3.87 -3.62
C PRO A 38 11.74 -3.85 -3.33
N GLY A 39 11.16 -2.68 -3.06
CA GLY A 39 9.71 -2.49 -2.84
C GLY A 39 8.90 -2.18 -4.10
N GLY A 40 9.49 -2.31 -5.29
CA GLY A 40 8.88 -1.87 -6.55
C GLY A 40 9.15 -0.39 -6.87
N GLY A 41 8.75 0.03 -8.08
CA GLY A 41 9.03 1.36 -8.61
C GLY A 41 9.81 1.34 -9.92
N ALA A 42 10.28 2.51 -10.36
CA ALA A 42 10.95 2.69 -11.63
C ALA A 42 12.35 2.05 -11.65
N GLU A 43 12.66 1.38 -12.77
CA GLU A 43 13.99 0.85 -13.04
C GLU A 43 14.98 1.99 -13.35
N TRP A 44 16.25 1.84 -12.97
CA TRP A 44 17.32 2.74 -13.38
C TRP A 44 18.55 1.97 -13.87
N ALA A 45 19.36 2.62 -14.71
CA ALA A 45 20.67 2.12 -15.10
C ALA A 45 21.73 2.59 -14.10
N ALA A 46 22.62 1.68 -13.72
CA ALA A 46 23.76 1.93 -12.85
C ALA A 46 25.05 1.43 -13.52
N SER A 47 26.15 2.10 -13.21
CA SER A 47 27.47 1.67 -13.69
C SER A 47 27.98 0.50 -12.84
N PRO A 48 28.52 -0.59 -13.43
CA PRO A 48 29.02 -1.73 -12.67
C PRO A 48 30.06 -1.37 -11.60
N GLU A 49 30.90 -0.36 -11.85
CA GLU A 49 31.93 0.13 -10.93
C GLU A 49 31.35 0.84 -9.69
N ASP A 50 30.12 1.34 -9.77
CA ASP A 50 29.41 1.98 -8.66
C ASP A 50 28.55 0.97 -7.87
N LEU A 51 28.64 -0.31 -8.20
CA LEU A 51 27.90 -1.36 -7.52
C LEU A 51 28.77 -2.09 -6.51
N ARG A 52 28.19 -2.31 -5.34
CA ARG A 52 28.74 -3.22 -4.33
C ARG A 52 27.66 -4.15 -3.77
N ALA A 53 28.11 -5.20 -3.09
CA ALA A 53 27.22 -6.01 -2.28
C ALA A 53 26.57 -5.14 -1.18
N PRO A 54 25.28 -5.38 -0.84
CA PRO A 54 24.65 -4.71 0.30
C PRO A 54 25.33 -5.09 1.62
N THR A 55 25.41 -4.13 2.52
CA THR A 55 25.77 -4.33 3.93
C THR A 55 24.63 -5.00 4.69
N GLU A 56 24.87 -5.47 5.91
CA GLU A 56 23.81 -6.10 6.71
C GLU A 56 22.65 -5.14 7.05
N GLY A 57 22.95 -3.87 7.32
CA GLY A 57 21.93 -2.85 7.55
C GLY A 57 21.03 -2.65 6.32
N GLU A 58 21.63 -2.63 5.13
CA GLU A 58 20.91 -2.53 3.87
C GLU A 58 20.12 -3.80 3.53
N TRP A 59 20.68 -4.97 3.86
CA TRP A 59 19.94 -6.24 3.78
C TRP A 59 18.71 -6.24 4.69
N SER A 60 18.80 -5.65 5.88
CA SER A 60 17.63 -5.46 6.74
C SER A 60 16.55 -4.64 6.05
N SER A 61 16.91 -3.52 5.42
CA SER A 61 15.98 -2.70 4.63
C SER A 61 15.41 -3.45 3.43
N ILE A 62 16.23 -4.21 2.69
CA ILE A 62 15.79 -5.04 1.56
C ILE A 62 14.74 -6.04 2.04
N ARG A 63 14.99 -6.73 3.16
CA ARG A 63 14.03 -7.70 3.72
C ARG A 63 12.71 -7.00 4.07
N ILE A 64 12.75 -5.86 4.78
CA ILE A 64 11.53 -5.11 5.12
C ILE A 64 10.72 -4.73 3.86
N LEU A 65 11.39 -4.23 2.82
CA LEU A 65 10.73 -3.76 1.59
C LEU A 65 10.24 -4.90 0.69
N THR A 66 10.81 -6.09 0.81
CA THR A 66 10.50 -7.23 -0.07
C THR A 66 9.65 -8.29 0.62
N THR A 67 9.57 -8.28 1.95
CA THR A 67 8.63 -9.07 2.71
C THR A 67 7.23 -8.54 2.40
N PRO A 68 6.38 -9.31 1.71
CA PRO A 68 4.98 -8.95 1.60
C PRO A 68 4.47 -8.76 3.02
N VAL A 69 3.78 -7.65 3.28
CA VAL A 69 2.92 -7.59 4.45
C VAL A 69 2.03 -8.82 4.29
N PRO A 70 2.12 -9.83 5.19
CA PRO A 70 1.20 -10.94 5.09
C PRO A 70 -0.20 -10.33 5.01
N PRO A 71 -1.18 -10.98 4.38
CA PRO A 71 -2.54 -10.72 4.78
C PRO A 71 -2.54 -11.05 6.27
N ALA A 72 -2.24 -10.06 7.13
CA ALA A 72 -2.79 -10.00 8.45
C ALA A 72 -4.24 -10.30 8.15
N LEU A 73 -4.72 -11.47 8.59
CA LEU A 73 -6.13 -11.80 8.68
C LEU A 73 -6.84 -10.48 8.81
N VAL A 74 -7.47 -10.06 7.70
CA VAL A 74 -7.67 -8.66 7.34
C VAL A 74 -7.72 -7.84 8.63
N LEU A 75 -6.76 -6.96 8.89
CA LEU A 75 -6.99 -5.87 9.87
C LEU A 75 -8.11 -4.92 9.35
N SER A 76 -9.07 -5.43 8.58
CA SER A 76 -10.48 -5.12 8.73
C SER A 76 -10.77 -5.47 10.18
N ALA A 77 -10.46 -4.52 11.06
CA ALA A 77 -10.67 -4.58 12.49
C ALA A 77 -12.16 -4.71 12.84
N ASP A 78 -13.01 -5.22 11.95
CA ASP A 78 -14.36 -4.71 11.79
C ASP A 78 -15.36 -5.64 11.12
N HIS A 79 -15.00 -6.88 10.76
CA HIS A 79 -16.01 -7.85 10.31
C HIS A 79 -17.13 -8.09 11.36
N GLY A 80 -16.91 -7.71 12.62
CA GLY A 80 -17.94 -7.72 13.68
C GLY A 80 -18.07 -6.43 14.51
N LEU A 81 -17.28 -5.38 14.25
CA LEU A 81 -17.28 -4.15 15.06
C LEU A 81 -17.95 -2.95 14.37
N ARG A 82 -18.29 -3.03 13.08
CA ARG A 82 -19.03 -1.95 12.41
C ARG A 82 -20.51 -2.28 12.40
N PRO A 83 -21.31 -1.68 13.29
CA PRO A 83 -22.75 -1.77 13.16
C PRO A 83 -23.13 -1.20 11.80
N ARG A 84 -24.05 -1.88 11.11
CA ARG A 84 -24.74 -1.35 9.94
C ARG A 84 -25.18 0.10 10.24
N PRO A 85 -24.88 1.07 9.38
CA PRO A 85 -25.23 2.45 9.66
C PRO A 85 -26.76 2.63 9.67
N GLU A 86 -27.24 3.48 10.58
CA GLU A 86 -28.66 3.86 10.64
C GLU A 86 -28.89 5.20 9.94
N PRO A 87 -29.94 5.32 9.10
CA PRO A 87 -30.26 6.59 8.46
C PRO A 87 -30.94 7.55 9.45
N VAL A 88 -30.80 8.88 9.25
CA VAL A 88 -31.68 9.82 9.97
C VAL A 88 -33.11 9.62 9.46
N PRO A 89 -34.13 9.66 10.34
CA PRO A 89 -35.52 9.71 9.91
C PRO A 89 -35.73 10.75 8.80
N ASP A 90 -36.50 10.38 7.78
CA ASP A 90 -36.85 11.23 6.63
C ASP A 90 -35.67 11.76 5.79
N CYS A 91 -34.47 11.24 6.00
CA CYS A 91 -33.32 11.55 5.16
C CYS A 91 -33.13 10.51 4.04
N THR A 92 -33.57 10.88 2.84
CA THR A 92 -33.46 10.06 1.63
C THR A 92 -32.02 9.67 1.29
N LEU A 93 -31.05 10.60 1.39
CA LEU A 93 -29.65 10.30 1.06
C LEU A 93 -29.04 9.31 2.06
N CYS A 94 -29.31 9.46 3.36
CA CYS A 94 -28.90 8.45 4.34
C CYS A 94 -29.51 7.08 4.02
N ALA A 95 -30.80 7.02 3.67
CA ALA A 95 -31.44 5.76 3.31
C ALA A 95 -30.82 5.12 2.05
N TYR A 96 -30.39 5.92 1.07
CA TYR A 96 -29.67 5.42 -0.10
C TYR A 96 -28.29 4.86 0.25
N LEU A 97 -27.50 5.59 1.05
CA LEU A 97 -26.17 5.14 1.46
C LEU A 97 -26.24 3.84 2.28
N VAL A 98 -27.29 3.65 3.08
CA VAL A 98 -27.53 2.38 3.79
C VAL A 98 -27.80 1.23 2.82
N ARG A 99 -28.56 1.45 1.73
CA ARG A 99 -28.77 0.41 0.71
C ARG A 99 -27.49 0.08 -0.04
N TRP A 100 -26.66 1.08 -0.34
CA TRP A 100 -25.35 0.88 -0.95
C TRP A 100 -24.42 0.08 -0.04
N PHE A 101 -24.38 0.43 1.26
CA PHE A 101 -23.69 -0.36 2.27
C PHE A 101 -24.13 -1.83 2.24
N ASP A 102 -25.44 -2.10 2.27
CA ASP A 102 -25.97 -3.48 2.24
C ASP A 102 -25.58 -4.22 0.94
N LEU A 103 -25.53 -3.53 -0.21
CA LEU A 103 -25.09 -4.11 -1.48
C LEU A 103 -23.59 -4.45 -1.49
N TYR A 104 -22.77 -3.59 -0.92
CA TYR A 104 -21.31 -3.76 -0.85
C TYR A 104 -20.87 -4.79 0.19
N MET A 105 -21.61 -4.93 1.30
CA MET A 105 -21.38 -5.97 2.31
C MET A 105 -22.01 -7.32 1.94
N GLY A 106 -22.85 -7.37 0.90
CA GLY A 106 -23.44 -8.60 0.40
C GLY A 106 -22.40 -9.56 -0.19
N THR A 107 -22.76 -10.84 -0.32
CA THR A 107 -21.88 -11.82 -0.95
C THR A 107 -21.93 -11.69 -2.48
N GLY A 108 -20.80 -11.96 -3.15
CA GLY A 108 -20.73 -12.03 -4.61
C GLY A 108 -19.89 -10.91 -5.25
N PRO A 109 -20.02 -10.68 -6.57
CA PRO A 109 -19.10 -9.86 -7.35
C PRO A 109 -19.18 -8.36 -7.05
N ARG A 110 -20.17 -7.92 -6.27
CA ARG A 110 -20.32 -6.54 -5.80
C ARG A 110 -19.79 -6.34 -4.38
N HIS A 111 -19.25 -7.39 -3.75
CA HIS A 111 -18.66 -7.30 -2.42
C HIS A 111 -17.45 -6.37 -2.45
N ASP A 112 -17.54 -5.25 -1.72
CA ASP A 112 -16.52 -4.22 -1.64
C ASP A 112 -16.54 -3.57 -0.26
N GLU A 113 -15.73 -4.10 0.65
CA GLU A 113 -15.65 -3.55 2.02
C GLU A 113 -15.24 -2.08 2.02
N SER A 114 -14.34 -1.65 1.14
CA SER A 114 -13.89 -0.26 1.12
C SER A 114 -15.04 0.68 0.79
N ALA A 115 -15.81 0.37 -0.24
CA ALA A 115 -16.97 1.18 -0.63
C ALA A 115 -18.08 1.17 0.45
N ALA A 116 -18.25 0.06 1.17
CA ALA A 116 -19.16 0.00 2.32
C ALA A 116 -18.72 0.96 3.44
N VAL A 117 -17.41 1.03 3.71
CA VAL A 117 -16.86 1.95 4.72
C VAL A 117 -17.09 3.40 4.36
N ASP A 118 -16.92 3.75 3.09
CA ASP A 118 -17.18 5.10 2.61
C ASP A 118 -18.64 5.48 2.88
N CYS A 119 -19.61 4.57 2.65
CA CYS A 119 -21.02 4.82 2.98
C CYS A 119 -21.22 5.14 4.47
N VAL A 120 -20.51 4.45 5.38
CA VAL A 120 -20.60 4.72 6.83
C VAL A 120 -20.03 6.10 7.16
N VAL A 121 -18.90 6.48 6.56
CA VAL A 121 -18.26 7.78 6.76
C VAL A 121 -19.17 8.90 6.25
N GLU A 122 -19.73 8.75 5.05
CA GLU A 122 -20.66 9.72 4.46
C GLU A 122 -21.92 9.88 5.32
N ILE A 123 -22.51 8.79 5.81
CA ILE A 123 -23.69 8.87 6.70
C ILE A 123 -23.37 9.58 8.02
N ARG A 124 -22.18 9.36 8.60
CA ARG A 124 -21.74 9.99 9.86
C ARG A 124 -21.50 11.49 9.70
N ASN A 125 -20.97 11.89 8.55
CA ASN A 125 -20.61 13.28 8.24
C ASN A 125 -21.75 14.06 7.57
N HIS A 126 -22.81 13.41 7.09
CA HIS A 126 -23.94 14.08 6.44
C HIS A 126 -24.53 15.16 7.37
N PRO A 127 -24.54 16.43 6.93
CA PRO A 127 -25.19 17.53 7.66
C PRO A 127 -26.64 17.22 8.07
N HIS A 128 -26.90 17.29 9.37
CA HIS A 128 -28.23 17.21 10.00
C HIS A 128 -28.31 18.17 11.18
N ASP A 129 -29.53 18.51 11.58
CA ASP A 129 -29.80 19.24 12.83
C ASP A 129 -30.70 18.38 13.74
N PRO A 130 -30.18 17.82 14.84
CA PRO A 130 -28.79 17.89 15.30
C PRO A 130 -27.83 17.03 14.44
N PRO A 131 -26.52 17.34 14.41
CA PRO A 131 -25.54 16.53 13.69
C PRO A 131 -25.32 15.17 14.35
N LYS A 132 -25.09 14.13 13.54
CA LYS A 132 -24.83 12.76 14.04
C LYS A 132 -23.52 12.63 14.81
N MET A 133 -22.46 13.27 14.31
CA MET A 133 -21.18 13.32 15.02
C MET A 133 -20.95 14.72 15.56
N ARG A 134 -20.55 14.79 16.83
CA ARG A 134 -20.14 16.03 17.50
C ARG A 134 -18.77 15.80 18.10
N ILE A 135 -17.81 16.65 17.75
CA ILE A 135 -16.54 16.72 18.48
C ILE A 135 -16.82 17.56 19.73
N VAL A 136 -16.99 16.87 20.86
CA VAL A 136 -17.00 17.53 22.17
C VAL A 136 -15.56 17.72 22.62
N LYS A 137 -15.17 18.97 22.86
CA LYS A 137 -13.90 19.27 23.52
C LYS A 137 -13.98 18.76 24.96
N PRO A 138 -12.96 18.03 25.46
CA PRO A 138 -12.94 17.54 26.83
C PRO A 138 -12.95 18.67 27.86
#